data_AF-A0A954KG12-F1
#
_entry.id   AF-A0A954KG12-F1
#
_cell.length_a   1.000
_cell.length_b   1.000
_cell.length_c   1.000
_cell.angle_alpha   90.00
_cell.angle_beta   90.00
_cell.angle_gamma   90.00
#
_symmetry.space_group_name_H-M   'P 1'
#
loop_
_entity.id
_entity.type
_entity.pdbx_description
1 polymer ?
#
loop_
_entity_poly.entity_id
_entity_poly.type
_entity_poly.pdbx_seq_one_letter_code
_entity_poly.pdbx_strand_id
1 'polypeptide(L)'
;MAWIFSLSAECGHNKHEAECVANHFDGYTVVLDEVSQYPCSSGVSYIDGAWWAVCCPDGVSRTGISCEDDERIMTAVGLVLYDHLKTSPSFRYAIAGVEVDGFREYDELDKDVTELDFSGLVLSDAIWKRLGAPDIFVPFVSGYHWRPFVRAR
;
A
#
# COMPACT_ATOMS: atom_id res chain seq x y z
N MET A 1 -21.28 -6.71 -1.34
CA MET A 1 -19.83 -6.96 -1.25
C MET A 1 -19.24 -5.79 -0.49
N ALA A 2 -18.36 -6.06 0.48
CA ALA A 2 -17.69 -5.00 1.25
C ALA A 2 -16.39 -4.64 0.53
N TRP A 3 -16.20 -3.37 0.25
CA TRP A 3 -14.94 -2.84 -0.25
C TRP A 3 -13.94 -2.83 0.90
N ILE A 4 -12.78 -3.45 0.72
CA ILE A 4 -11.75 -3.54 1.76
C ILE A 4 -10.67 -2.52 1.43
N PHE A 5 -10.52 -1.52 2.29
CA PHE A 5 -9.36 -0.64 2.26
C PHE A 5 -8.21 -1.32 2.99
N SER A 6 -7.07 -1.44 2.32
CA SER A 6 -5.89 -2.12 2.85
C SER A 6 -4.61 -1.48 2.32
N LEU A 7 -3.49 -1.78 2.96
CA LEU A 7 -2.16 -1.65 2.41
C LEU A 7 -1.69 -3.05 1.98
N SER A 8 -1.32 -3.18 0.71
CA SER A 8 -0.79 -4.41 0.12
C SER A 8 0.64 -4.20 -0.33
N ALA A 9 1.53 -5.13 0.01
CA ALA A 9 2.94 -5.12 -0.39
C ALA A 9 3.32 -6.46 -1.05
N GLU A 10 3.84 -6.41 -2.27
CA GLU A 10 4.33 -7.58 -2.99
C GLU A 10 5.78 -7.88 -2.58
N CYS A 11 6.08 -9.13 -2.22
CA CYS A 11 7.33 -9.54 -1.57
C CYS A 11 8.07 -10.65 -2.34
N GLY A 12 7.79 -10.80 -3.62
CA GLY A 12 8.40 -11.78 -4.52
C GLY A 12 7.94 -13.21 -4.25
N HIS A 13 8.81 -14.16 -4.59
CA HIS A 13 8.52 -15.59 -4.48
C HIS A 13 8.84 -16.15 -3.08
N ASN A 14 9.33 -15.32 -2.15
CA ASN A 14 9.72 -15.74 -0.82
C ASN A 14 8.63 -15.44 0.21
N LYS A 15 7.92 -16.50 0.65
CA LYS A 15 6.87 -16.38 1.67
C LYS A 15 7.37 -15.69 2.95
N HIS A 16 8.62 -15.95 3.33
CA HIS A 16 9.18 -15.41 4.57
C HIS A 16 9.27 -13.88 4.54
N GLU A 17 9.57 -13.28 3.38
CA GLU A 17 9.60 -11.82 3.24
C GLU A 17 8.22 -11.21 3.44
N ALA A 18 7.18 -11.81 2.85
CA ALA A 18 5.79 -11.40 3.08
C ALA A 18 5.37 -11.58 4.55
N GLU A 19 5.77 -12.68 5.21
CA GLU A 19 5.48 -12.89 6.64
C GLU A 19 6.18 -11.84 7.51
N CYS A 20 7.42 -11.49 7.21
CA CYS A 20 8.14 -10.42 7.92
C CYS A 20 7.44 -9.07 7.77
N VAL A 21 7.00 -8.71 6.56
CA VAL A 21 6.25 -7.48 6.33
C VAL A 21 4.88 -7.53 7.03
N ALA A 22 4.15 -8.64 6.93
CA ALA A 22 2.86 -8.77 7.62
C ALA A 22 3.01 -8.64 9.15
N ASN A 23 3.99 -9.33 9.74
CA ASN A 23 4.27 -9.25 11.18
C ASN A 23 4.68 -7.84 11.64
N HIS A 24 5.22 -7.00 10.75
CA HIS A 24 5.51 -5.59 11.05
C HIS A 24 4.24 -4.76 11.31
N PHE A 25 3.11 -5.18 10.72
CA PHE A 25 1.80 -4.55 10.90
C PHE A 25 0.92 -5.29 11.92
N ASP A 26 1.32 -6.47 12.40
CA ASP A 26 0.52 -7.27 13.32
C ASP A 26 0.36 -6.56 14.67
N GLY A 27 -0.89 -6.40 15.10
CA GLY A 27 -1.25 -5.64 16.31
C GLY A 27 -1.01 -4.13 16.21
N TYR A 28 -0.62 -3.60 15.04
CA TYR A 28 -0.51 -2.16 14.83
C TYR A 28 -1.89 -1.51 14.90
N THR A 29 -1.96 -0.28 15.40
CA THR A 29 -3.20 0.51 15.42
C THR A 29 -2.90 1.86 14.82
N VAL A 30 -3.62 2.21 13.76
CA VAL A 30 -3.56 3.56 13.20
C VAL A 30 -4.34 4.49 14.12
N VAL A 31 -3.66 5.51 14.64
CA VAL A 31 -4.26 6.52 15.52
C VAL A 31 -4.24 7.86 14.80
N LEU A 32 -5.42 8.42 14.52
CA LEU A 32 -5.53 9.76 13.95
C LEU A 32 -5.74 10.83 15.04
N ASP A 33 -6.48 10.49 16.09
CA ASP A 33 -6.72 11.29 17.29
C ASP A 33 -7.09 10.38 18.47
N GLU A 34 -7.40 10.95 19.65
CA GLU A 34 -7.72 10.17 20.86
C GLU A 34 -8.93 9.22 20.70
N VAL A 35 -9.85 9.55 19.80
CA VAL A 35 -11.11 8.83 19.59
C VAL A 35 -11.07 7.98 18.30
N SER A 36 -10.33 8.43 17.29
CA SER A 36 -10.22 7.80 15.98
C SER A 36 -9.05 6.81 15.93
N GLN A 37 -9.32 5.56 16.32
CA GLN A 37 -8.36 4.45 16.30
C GLN A 37 -8.84 3.33 15.37
N TYR A 38 -7.93 2.83 14.54
CA TYR A 38 -8.19 1.81 13.53
C TYR A 38 -7.20 0.66 13.74
N PRO A 39 -7.56 -0.36 14.53
CA PRO A 39 -6.74 -1.55 14.72
C PRO A 39 -6.49 -2.23 13.37
N CYS A 40 -5.26 -2.68 13.12
CA CYS A 40 -4.90 -3.34 11.89
C CYS A 40 -4.92 -4.86 12.07
N SER A 41 -5.51 -5.55 11.10
CA SER A 41 -5.37 -6.99 10.90
C SER A 41 -4.42 -7.22 9.73
N SER A 42 -3.35 -7.98 9.93
CA SER A 42 -2.38 -8.31 8.89
C SER A 42 -2.39 -9.78 8.51
N GLY A 43 -1.98 -10.09 7.28
CA GLY A 43 -1.86 -11.46 6.81
C GLY A 43 -0.99 -11.57 5.56
N VAL A 44 -0.84 -12.80 5.09
CA VAL A 44 -0.14 -13.09 3.82
C VAL A 44 -1.07 -13.78 2.84
N SER A 45 -0.90 -13.49 1.56
CA SER A 45 -1.64 -14.12 0.46
C SER A 45 -0.70 -14.50 -0.67
N TYR A 46 -1.00 -15.59 -1.36
CA TYR A 46 -0.28 -16.00 -2.56
C TYR A 46 -1.16 -15.75 -3.77
N ILE A 47 -0.74 -14.83 -4.64
CA ILE A 47 -1.52 -14.34 -5.78
C ILE A 47 -0.57 -14.30 -6.98
N ASP A 48 -0.96 -14.98 -8.06
CA ASP A 48 -0.29 -14.96 -9.37
C ASP A 48 1.24 -15.14 -9.30
N GLY A 49 1.68 -16.12 -8.51
CA GLY A 49 3.09 -16.49 -8.42
C GLY A 49 3.89 -15.70 -7.38
N ALA A 50 3.29 -14.71 -6.73
CA ALA A 50 3.93 -13.84 -5.75
C ALA A 50 3.30 -13.93 -4.36
N TRP A 51 4.10 -13.71 -3.34
CA TRP A 51 3.66 -13.57 -1.96
C TRP A 51 3.44 -12.11 -1.62
N TRP A 52 2.27 -11.83 -1.05
CA TRP A 52 1.82 -10.50 -0.66
C TRP A 52 1.65 -10.45 0.84
N ALA A 53 2.09 -9.35 1.44
CA ALA A 53 1.68 -8.93 2.77
C ALA A 53 0.50 -7.96 2.64
N VAL A 54 -0.52 -8.14 3.46
CA VAL A 54 -1.73 -7.30 3.46
C VAL A 54 -1.99 -6.82 4.88
N CYS A 55 -2.29 -5.53 5.02
CA CYS A 55 -2.67 -4.89 6.28
C CYS A 55 -4.02 -4.16 6.08
N CYS A 56 -5.04 -4.61 6.80
CA CYS A 56 -6.40 -4.07 6.74
C CYS A 56 -6.69 -3.31 8.04
N PRO A 57 -6.75 -1.97 8.03
CA PRO A 57 -7.27 -1.20 9.16
C PRO A 57 -8.78 -1.45 9.31
N ASP A 58 -9.21 -1.81 10.51
CA ASP A 58 -10.62 -1.95 10.86
C ASP A 58 -11.25 -0.59 11.17
N GLY A 59 -12.56 -0.45 10.89
CA GLY A 59 -13.32 0.77 11.21
C GLY A 59 -13.27 1.87 10.16
N VAL A 60 -12.58 1.66 9.03
CA VAL A 60 -12.70 2.51 7.83
C VAL A 60 -13.95 2.15 7.01
N SER A 61 -14.36 3.05 6.10
CA SER A 61 -15.53 2.82 5.25
C SER A 61 -15.40 1.52 4.45
N ARG A 62 -16.47 0.70 4.49
CA ARG A 62 -16.57 -0.61 3.79
C ARG A 62 -17.32 -0.51 2.47
N THR A 63 -17.69 0.70 2.06
CA THR A 63 -18.38 1.00 0.80
C THR A 63 -17.53 1.90 -0.11
N GLY A 64 -16.27 2.13 0.26
CA GLY A 64 -15.39 3.10 -0.39
C GLY A 64 -15.73 4.54 -0.01
N ILE A 65 -15.26 5.49 -0.82
CA ILE A 65 -15.50 6.91 -0.62
C ILE A 65 -16.93 7.24 -1.05
N SER A 66 -17.81 7.46 -0.07
CA SER A 66 -19.19 7.89 -0.33
C SER A 66 -19.43 9.36 0.04
N CYS A 67 -18.55 9.94 0.85
CA CYS A 67 -18.56 11.35 1.24
C CYS A 67 -17.14 11.88 1.50
N GLU A 68 -17.02 13.20 1.68
CA GLU A 68 -15.73 13.87 1.96
C GLU A 68 -15.05 13.35 3.23
N ASP A 69 -15.82 12.93 4.24
CA ASP A 69 -15.26 12.36 5.47
C ASP A 69 -14.62 10.99 5.22
N ASP A 70 -15.21 10.15 4.37
CA ASP A 70 -14.61 8.87 3.98
C ASP A 70 -13.28 9.10 3.27
N GLU A 71 -13.25 10.02 2.29
CA GLU A 71 -12.02 10.39 1.56
C GLU A 71 -10.94 10.87 2.54
N ARG A 72 -11.30 11.78 3.44
CA ARG A 72 -10.39 12.35 4.43
C ARG A 72 -9.83 11.29 5.36
N ILE A 73 -10.69 10.44 5.92
CA ILE A 73 -10.28 9.38 6.86
C ILE A 73 -9.42 8.35 6.15
N MET A 74 -9.85 7.84 4.99
CA MET A 74 -9.10 6.81 4.25
C MET A 74 -7.73 7.34 3.79
N THR A 75 -7.66 8.60 3.34
CA THR A 75 -6.39 9.26 3.02
C THR A 75 -5.49 9.36 4.25
N ALA A 76 -6.03 9.82 5.39
CA ALA A 76 -5.26 9.97 6.62
C ALA A 76 -4.76 8.61 7.15
N VAL A 77 -5.61 7.59 7.16
CA VAL A 77 -5.22 6.22 7.53
C VAL A 77 -4.15 5.68 6.60
N GLY A 78 -4.33 5.84 5.28
CA GLY A 78 -3.33 5.43 4.29
C GLY A 78 -1.97 6.09 4.52
N LEU A 79 -1.94 7.41 4.80
CA LEU A 79 -0.71 8.13 5.11
C LEU A 79 0.01 7.59 6.35
N VAL A 80 -0.73 7.25 7.41
CA VAL A 80 -0.14 6.64 8.62
C VAL A 80 0.40 5.24 8.31
N LEU A 81 -0.31 4.44 7.53
CA LEU A 81 0.17 3.12 7.10
C LEU A 81 1.45 3.23 6.26
N TYR A 82 1.55 4.19 5.35
CA TYR A 82 2.79 4.45 4.62
C TYR A 82 3.91 4.90 5.55
N ASP A 83 3.64 5.75 6.54
CA ASP A 83 4.69 6.16 7.47
C ASP A 83 5.24 4.96 8.27
N HIS A 84 4.36 4.06 8.70
CA HIS A 84 4.76 2.80 9.34
C HIS A 84 5.54 1.87 8.38
N LEU A 85 5.13 1.82 7.10
CA LEU A 85 5.79 1.04 6.04
C LEU A 85 7.25 1.46 5.82
N LYS A 86 7.62 2.72 6.06
CA LYS A 86 9.00 3.20 5.91
C LYS A 86 10.01 2.43 6.77
N THR A 87 9.55 1.80 7.84
CA THR A 87 10.38 1.01 8.76
C THR A 87 10.21 -0.49 8.60
N SER A 88 9.44 -0.93 7.60
CA SER A 88 9.18 -2.35 7.36
C SER A 88 10.41 -3.09 6.82
N PRO A 89 10.41 -4.43 6.89
CA PRO A 89 11.26 -5.27 6.07
C PRO A 89 11.10 -4.97 4.57
N SER A 90 12.02 -5.47 3.75
CA SER A 90 12.03 -5.21 2.31
C SER A 90 10.84 -5.81 1.57
N PHE A 91 10.32 -5.06 0.59
CA PHE A 91 9.27 -5.46 -0.34
C PHE A 91 9.61 -4.94 -1.75
N ARG A 92 8.91 -5.42 -2.78
CA ARG A 92 9.15 -5.02 -4.18
C ARG A 92 8.38 -3.75 -4.53
N TYR A 93 7.09 -3.73 -4.23
CA TYR A 93 6.23 -2.55 -4.33
C TYR A 93 5.05 -2.67 -3.36
N ALA A 94 4.45 -1.54 -3.01
CA ALA A 94 3.31 -1.49 -2.11
C ALA A 94 2.33 -0.38 -2.49
N ILE A 95 1.07 -0.56 -2.13
CA ILE A 95 0.04 0.46 -2.30
C ILE A 95 -1.04 0.32 -1.23
N ALA A 96 -1.58 1.45 -0.78
CA ALA A 96 -2.75 1.53 0.07
C ALA A 96 -3.92 2.08 -0.74
N GLY A 97 -5.07 1.41 -0.64
CA GLY A 97 -6.25 1.75 -1.41
C GLY A 97 -7.37 0.76 -1.17
N VAL A 98 -8.42 0.91 -1.95
CA VAL A 98 -9.57 0.01 -1.89
C VAL A 98 -9.39 -1.11 -2.90
N GLU A 99 -9.58 -2.37 -2.49
CA GLU A 99 -9.41 -3.55 -3.35
C GLU A 99 -8.02 -3.59 -4.02
N VAL A 100 -6.99 -3.30 -3.22
CA VAL A 100 -5.59 -3.35 -3.65
C VAL A 100 -4.91 -4.67 -3.32
N ASP A 101 -5.65 -5.68 -2.88
CA ASP A 101 -5.18 -7.05 -2.78
C ASP A 101 -4.92 -7.61 -4.18
N GLY A 102 -3.65 -7.93 -4.47
CA GLY A 102 -3.26 -8.31 -5.83
C GLY A 102 -3.36 -7.17 -6.83
N PHE A 103 -3.20 -5.91 -6.37
CA PHE A 103 -3.40 -4.67 -7.11
C PHE A 103 -2.96 -4.69 -8.58
N ARG A 104 -1.83 -5.34 -8.89
CA ARG A 104 -1.40 -5.78 -10.22
C ARG A 104 -0.26 -6.77 -10.11
N GLU A 105 -0.08 -7.59 -11.14
CA GLU A 105 1.09 -8.46 -11.27
C GLU A 105 2.37 -7.68 -11.59
N TYR A 106 3.51 -8.20 -11.15
CA TYR A 106 4.83 -7.58 -11.31
C TYR A 106 5.24 -7.35 -12.77
N ASP A 107 4.78 -8.21 -13.68
CA ASP A 107 5.08 -8.14 -15.12
C ASP A 107 4.11 -7.21 -15.88
N GLU A 108 2.96 -6.88 -15.27
CA GLU A 108 1.99 -5.92 -15.83
C GLU A 108 2.29 -4.48 -15.42
N LEU A 109 3.10 -4.29 -14.37
CA LEU A 109 3.49 -2.99 -13.82
C LEU A 109 4.06 -2.03 -14.89
N ASP A 110 4.76 -2.56 -15.90
CA ASP A 110 5.48 -1.77 -16.91
C ASP A 110 4.56 -1.01 -17.87
N LYS A 111 3.36 -1.53 -18.19
CA LYS A 111 2.40 -0.84 -19.07
C LYS A 111 1.59 0.20 -18.33
N ASP A 112 1.34 -0.05 -17.05
CA ASP A 112 0.33 0.67 -16.29
C ASP A 112 0.88 1.82 -15.43
N VAL A 113 2.14 1.78 -14.99
CA VAL A 113 2.67 2.85 -14.11
C VAL A 113 2.75 4.20 -14.81
N THR A 114 2.94 4.22 -16.13
CA THR A 114 2.96 5.45 -16.93
C THR A 114 1.58 5.87 -17.46
N GLU A 115 0.65 4.91 -17.63
CA GLU A 115 -0.65 5.16 -18.26
C GLU A 115 -1.80 5.28 -17.25
N LEU A 116 -1.68 4.68 -16.07
CA LEU A 116 -2.69 4.68 -15.02
C LEU A 116 -2.29 5.56 -13.83
N ASP A 117 -3.28 6.24 -13.26
CA ASP A 117 -3.10 7.14 -12.11
C ASP A 117 -3.15 6.37 -10.79
N PHE A 118 -2.06 5.67 -10.48
CA PHE A 118 -1.90 4.95 -9.22
C PHE A 118 -1.23 5.81 -8.15
N SER A 119 -1.95 6.84 -7.73
CA SER A 119 -1.58 7.63 -6.56
C SER A 119 -1.39 6.72 -5.33
N GLY A 120 -0.28 6.90 -4.62
CA GLY A 120 0.10 6.07 -3.47
C GLY A 120 1.12 4.96 -3.77
N LEU A 121 1.39 4.61 -5.03
CA LEU A 121 2.27 3.49 -5.35
C LEU A 121 3.71 3.72 -4.82
N VAL A 122 4.22 2.77 -4.05
CA VAL A 122 5.62 2.72 -3.58
C VAL A 122 6.35 1.61 -4.35
N LEU A 123 7.51 1.92 -4.91
CA LEU A 123 8.34 1.02 -5.69
C LEU A 123 9.73 0.91 -5.08
N SER A 124 10.30 -0.28 -5.09
CA SER A 124 11.73 -0.44 -4.87
C SER A 124 12.56 0.21 -5.98
N ASP A 125 13.77 0.61 -5.66
CA ASP A 125 14.78 1.19 -6.58
C ASP A 125 14.94 0.36 -7.86
N ALA A 126 14.91 -0.98 -7.72
CA ALA A 126 15.08 -1.89 -8.84
C ALA A 126 13.94 -1.76 -9.86
N ILE A 127 12.69 -1.70 -9.37
CA ILE A 127 11.50 -1.54 -10.22
C ILE A 127 11.46 -0.13 -10.79
N TRP A 128 11.65 0.90 -9.96
CA TRP A 128 11.63 2.28 -10.43
C TRP A 128 12.64 2.52 -11.55
N LYS A 129 13.87 1.98 -11.44
CA LYS A 129 14.88 2.05 -12.51
C LYS A 129 14.49 1.23 -13.74
N ARG A 130 13.90 0.04 -13.57
CA ARG A 130 13.39 -0.79 -14.68
C ARG A 130 12.34 -0.05 -15.50
N LEU A 131 11.47 0.70 -14.83
CA LEU A 131 10.41 1.52 -15.44
C LEU A 131 10.93 2.80 -16.11
N GLY A 132 12.25 3.01 -16.19
CA GLY A 132 12.82 4.20 -16.80
C GLY A 132 12.91 5.41 -15.86
N ALA A 133 12.84 5.19 -14.55
CA ALA A 133 12.98 6.22 -13.52
C ALA A 133 12.04 7.43 -13.69
N PRO A 134 10.71 7.21 -13.79
CA PRO A 134 9.75 8.28 -14.02
C PRO A 134 9.80 9.35 -12.92
N ASP A 135 9.70 10.62 -13.33
CA ASP A 135 9.86 11.81 -12.49
C ASP A 135 8.66 12.09 -11.57
N ILE A 136 7.53 11.43 -11.82
CA ILE A 136 6.32 11.47 -10.97
C ILE A 136 6.52 10.82 -9.59
N PHE A 137 7.60 10.06 -9.41
CA PHE A 137 7.94 9.44 -8.12
C PHE A 137 8.96 10.27 -7.36
N VAL A 138 8.71 10.45 -6.06
CA VAL A 138 9.61 11.10 -5.11
C VAL A 138 10.29 10.07 -4.20
N PRO A 139 11.45 10.38 -3.59
CA PRO A 139 12.07 9.48 -2.62
C PRO A 139 11.12 9.17 -1.44
N PHE A 140 11.05 7.90 -1.05
CA PHE A 140 10.22 7.46 0.08
C PHE A 140 11.07 7.15 1.33
N VAL A 141 11.94 6.16 1.21
CA VAL A 141 13.07 5.84 2.10
C VAL A 141 14.21 5.33 1.23
N SER A 142 15.40 5.14 1.80
CA SER A 142 16.54 4.61 1.03
C SER A 142 16.15 3.29 0.34
N GLY A 143 16.27 3.24 -0.99
CA GLY A 143 15.90 2.09 -1.81
C GLY A 143 14.45 2.06 -2.29
N TYR A 144 13.65 3.09 -2.02
CA TYR A 144 12.25 3.16 -2.40
C TYR A 144 11.82 4.55 -2.90
N HIS A 145 10.86 4.53 -3.83
CA HIS A 145 10.28 5.68 -4.51
C HIS A 145 8.76 5.63 -4.38
N TRP A 146 8.11 6.76 -4.12
CA TRP A 146 6.67 6.85 -3.89
C TRP A 146 6.03 7.85 -4.85
N ARG A 147 4.86 7.51 -5.40
CA ARG A 147 4.00 8.44 -6.12
C ARG A 147 3.02 9.04 -5.11
N PRO A 148 3.15 10.32 -4.71
CA PRO A 148 2.28 10.91 -3.68
C PRO A 148 0.82 10.94 -4.11
N PHE A 149 -0.08 11.01 -3.13
CA PHE A 149 -1.49 11.30 -3.41
C PHE A 149 -1.61 12.69 -4.05
N VAL A 150 -2.04 12.74 -5.30
CA VAL A 150 -2.43 14.00 -5.91
C VAL A 150 -3.88 14.23 -5.49
N ARG A 151 -4.13 15.22 -4.63
CA ARG A 151 -5.51 15.71 -4.49
C ARG A 151 -5.92 16.25 -5.85
N ALA A 152 -6.91 15.61 -6.49
CA ALA A 152 -7.61 16.25 -7.60
C ALA A 152 -8.17 17.57 -7.05
N ARG A 153 -7.69 18.69 -7.58
CA ARG A 153 -8.18 20.03 -7.25
C ARG A 153 -9.54 20.27 -7.85
#